data_AF-A0A1E5QDS4-F1
#
_entry.id   AF-A0A1E5QDS4-F1
#
_cell.length_a   1.000
_cell.length_b   1.000
_cell.length_c   1.000
_cell.angle_alpha   90.00
_cell.angle_beta   90.00
_cell.angle_gamma   90.00
#
_symmetry.space_group_name_H-M   'P 1'
#
loop_
_entity.id
_entity.type
_entity.pdbx_description
1 polymer ?
#
loop_
_entity_poly.entity_id
_entity_poly.type
_entity_poly.pdbx_seq_one_letter_code
_entity_poly.pdbx_strand_id
1 'polypeptide(L)'
;MTTYYYVLASQNFLTVEEPLEEVLKERTRNYQEQEKELDFWLVTQPAFLEAPEMAQAKQKCPQPAAAIISTNEQFIIWLKLRLEYVLTGQFEAPSATIPDPLATLASVR
;
A
#
# COMPACT_ATOMS: atom_id res chain seq x y z
N MET A 1 -14.26 12.20 -3.06
CA MET A 1 -12.90 11.72 -3.37
C MET A 1 -12.22 11.47 -2.05
N THR A 2 -11.55 10.33 -1.92
CA THR A 2 -10.88 9.93 -0.67
C THR A 2 -9.38 9.97 -0.90
N THR A 3 -8.65 10.54 0.05
CA THR A 3 -7.18 10.53 0.02
C THR A 3 -6.70 9.18 0.54
N TYR A 4 -5.90 8.50 -0.28
CA TYR A 4 -5.21 7.28 0.09
C TYR A 4 -3.73 7.59 0.25
N TYR A 5 -3.15 7.11 1.33
CA TYR A 5 -1.74 7.16 1.62
C TYR A 5 -1.14 5.79 1.35
N TYR A 6 0.09 5.73 0.86
CA TYR A 6 0.74 4.46 0.57
C TYR A 6 2.19 4.42 1.05
N VAL A 7 2.62 3.21 1.39
CA VAL A 7 4.02 2.78 1.40
C VAL A 7 4.24 1.88 0.20
N LEU A 8 5.30 2.09 -0.56
CA LEU A 8 5.66 1.37 -1.76
C LEU A 8 7.08 0.82 -1.65
N ALA A 9 7.24 -0.48 -1.86
CA ALA A 9 8.55 -1.13 -1.92
C ALA A 9 8.50 -2.33 -2.87
N SER A 10 9.61 -3.05 -3.01
CA SER A 10 9.59 -4.32 -3.74
C SER A 10 8.69 -5.32 -3.02
N GLN A 11 8.03 -6.19 -3.79
CA GLN A 11 7.19 -7.24 -3.24
C GLN A 11 8.01 -8.15 -2.31
N ASN A 12 9.21 -8.55 -2.72
CA ASN A 12 10.10 -9.37 -1.89
C ASN A 12 10.39 -8.74 -0.53
N PHE A 13 10.66 -7.43 -0.51
CA PHE A 13 10.92 -6.71 0.72
C PHE A 13 9.71 -6.74 1.66
N LEU A 14 8.51 -6.43 1.16
CA LEU A 14 7.30 -6.37 1.99
C LEU A 14 6.75 -7.74 2.40
N THR A 15 7.02 -8.82 1.66
CA THR A 15 6.42 -10.14 1.91
C THR A 15 7.40 -11.19 2.44
N VAL A 16 8.71 -11.02 2.24
CA VAL A 16 9.71 -12.05 2.59
C VAL A 16 10.75 -11.51 3.56
N GLU A 17 11.32 -10.35 3.28
CA GLU A 17 12.43 -9.81 4.09
C GLU A 17 11.93 -9.23 5.41
N GLU A 18 10.79 -8.53 5.37
CA GLU A 18 10.22 -7.87 6.54
C GLU A 18 9.12 -8.71 7.21
N PRO A 19 9.13 -8.84 8.55
CA PRO A 19 8.09 -9.55 9.30
C PRO A 19 6.82 -8.69 9.44
N LEU A 20 6.24 -8.28 8.31
CA LEU A 20 5.03 -7.45 8.28
C LEU A 20 3.75 -8.27 8.44
N GLU A 21 3.77 -9.56 8.13
CA GLU A 21 2.59 -10.44 8.22
C GLU A 21 1.97 -10.42 9.62
N GLU A 22 2.79 -10.62 10.65
CA GLU A 22 2.33 -10.61 12.05
C GLU A 22 1.81 -9.23 12.48
N VAL A 23 2.45 -8.15 12.03
CA VAL A 23 2.01 -6.77 12.31
C VAL A 23 0.63 -6.51 11.71
N LEU A 24 0.44 -6.87 10.43
CA LEU A 24 -0.82 -6.64 9.73
C LEU A 24 -1.93 -7.52 10.31
N LYS A 25 -1.63 -8.79 10.61
CA LYS A 25 -2.58 -9.72 11.23
C LYS A 25 -3.04 -9.26 12.60
N GLU A 26 -2.11 -8.83 13.46
CA GLU A 26 -2.43 -8.32 14.79
C GLU A 26 -3.24 -7.02 14.69
N ARG A 27 -2.91 -6.12 13.75
CA ARG A 27 -3.70 -4.92 13.49
C ARG A 27 -5.12 -5.26 13.02
N THR A 28 -5.28 -6.23 12.13
CA THR A 28 -6.59 -6.71 11.67
C THR A 28 -7.41 -7.25 12.84
N ARG A 29 -6.81 -8.07 13.72
CA ARG A 29 -7.45 -8.56 14.94
C ARG A 29 -7.89 -7.41 15.84
N ASN A 30 -7.01 -6.43 16.08
CA ASN A 30 -7.30 -5.27 16.91
C ASN A 30 -8.46 -4.41 16.37
N TYR A 31 -8.59 -4.28 15.05
CA TYR A 31 -9.70 -3.59 14.41
C TYR A 31 -11.02 -4.36 14.57
N GLN A 32 -10.98 -5.68 14.37
CA GLN A 32 -12.14 -6.55 14.55
C GLN A 32 -12.66 -6.52 15.99
N GLU A 33 -11.75 -6.58 16.98
CA GLU A 33 -12.09 -6.52 18.41
C GLU A 33 -12.67 -5.17 18.84
N GLN A 34 -12.39 -4.11 18.09
CA GLN A 34 -12.92 -2.77 18.33
C GLN A 34 -14.10 -2.42 17.43
N GLU A 35 -14.63 -3.38 16.65
CA GLU A 35 -15.70 -3.18 15.68
C GLU A 35 -15.39 -2.02 14.68
N LYS A 36 -14.11 -1.86 14.33
CA LYS A 36 -13.63 -0.85 13.39
C LYS A 36 -13.55 -1.42 11.97
N GLU A 37 -13.96 -0.63 10.99
CA GLU A 37 -13.75 -0.95 9.59
C GLU A 37 -12.27 -0.92 9.23
N LEU A 38 -11.82 -1.90 8.45
CA LEU A 38 -10.44 -1.94 7.98
C LEU A 38 -10.19 -0.79 7.01
N ASP A 39 -9.17 0.00 7.32
CA ASP A 39 -8.75 1.18 6.57
C ASP A 39 -7.37 1.00 5.94
N PHE A 40 -6.85 -0.24 5.85
CA PHE A 40 -5.55 -0.57 5.30
C PHE A 40 -5.55 -1.89 4.53
N TRP A 41 -4.72 -1.97 3.48
CA TRP A 41 -4.63 -3.12 2.58
C TRP A 41 -3.21 -3.32 2.07
N LEU A 42 -2.77 -4.58 1.94
CA LEU A 42 -1.56 -4.95 1.21
C LEU A 42 -1.95 -5.32 -0.23
N VAL A 43 -1.41 -4.58 -1.20
CA VAL A 43 -1.69 -4.77 -2.63
C VAL A 43 -0.40 -5.09 -3.36
N THR A 44 -0.30 -6.30 -3.90
CA THR A 44 0.80 -6.70 -4.79
C THR A 44 0.57 -6.16 -6.19
N GLN A 45 1.60 -5.67 -6.87
CA GLN A 45 1.52 -5.08 -8.21
C GLN A 45 0.35 -4.08 -8.35
N PRO A 46 0.32 -3.01 -7.54
CA PRO A 46 -0.83 -2.12 -7.48
C PRO A 46 -1.03 -1.36 -8.81
N ALA A 47 -2.25 -1.39 -9.34
CA ALA A 47 -2.61 -0.79 -10.62
C ALA A 47 -2.47 0.74 -10.62
N PHE A 48 -2.60 1.40 -9.46
CA PHE A 48 -2.42 2.84 -9.34
C PHE A 48 -1.02 3.30 -9.77
N LEU A 49 0.01 2.42 -9.74
CA LEU A 49 1.34 2.77 -10.22
C LEU A 49 1.42 3.01 -11.72
N GLU A 50 0.43 2.54 -12.49
CA GLU A 50 0.32 2.81 -13.92
C GLU A 50 -0.23 4.20 -14.22
N ALA A 51 -0.78 4.90 -13.22
CA ALA A 51 -1.26 6.25 -13.39
C ALA A 51 -0.09 7.21 -13.76
N PRO A 52 -0.29 8.16 -14.68
CA PRO A 52 0.75 9.10 -15.10
C PRO A 52 1.41 9.86 -13.93
N GLU A 53 0.62 10.25 -12.94
CA GLU A 53 1.07 10.94 -11.72
C GLU A 53 1.99 10.06 -10.85
N MET A 54 1.94 8.74 -11.00
CA MET A 54 2.74 7.77 -10.24
C MET A 54 4.00 7.32 -10.97
N ALA A 55 4.26 7.82 -12.18
CA ALA A 55 5.38 7.40 -13.02
C ALA A 55 6.74 7.53 -12.32
N GLN A 56 6.96 8.58 -11.53
CA GLN A 56 8.22 8.76 -10.78
C GLN A 56 8.37 7.72 -9.67
N ALA A 57 7.29 7.39 -8.97
CA ALA A 57 7.32 6.36 -7.92
C ALA A 57 7.57 4.98 -8.52
N LYS A 58 6.92 4.67 -9.66
CA LYS A 58 7.12 3.43 -10.42
C LYS A 58 8.57 3.26 -10.89
N GLN A 59 9.21 4.32 -11.37
CA GLN A 59 10.61 4.28 -11.82
C GLN A 59 11.62 4.06 -10.69
N LYS A 60 11.34 4.59 -9.50
CA LYS A 60 12.22 4.45 -8.33
C LYS A 60 12.05 3.11 -7.61
N CYS A 61 10.91 2.46 -7.76
CA CYS A 61 10.60 1.23 -7.05
C CYS A 61 11.05 -0.02 -7.84
N PRO A 62 11.79 -0.97 -7.22
CA PRO A 62 12.09 -2.24 -7.85
C PRO A 62 10.83 -3.06 -8.16
N GLN A 63 10.83 -3.76 -9.29
CA GLN A 63 9.70 -4.58 -9.75
C GLN A 63 9.99 -6.09 -9.55
N PRO A 64 8.99 -6.91 -9.18
CA PRO A 64 7.60 -6.54 -8.92
C PRO A 64 7.45 -5.73 -7.62
N ALA A 65 6.65 -4.66 -7.67
CA ALA A 65 6.38 -3.80 -6.53
C ALA A 65 5.15 -4.27 -5.73
N ALA A 66 5.11 -3.93 -4.44
CA ALA A 66 3.92 -4.05 -3.61
C ALA A 66 3.73 -2.77 -2.79
N ALA A 67 2.49 -2.48 -2.43
CA ALA A 67 2.15 -1.32 -1.63
C ALA A 67 1.26 -1.69 -0.44
N ILE A 68 1.50 -1.02 0.69
CA ILE A 68 0.52 -0.95 1.77
C ILE A 68 -0.21 0.37 1.62
N ILE A 69 -1.52 0.31 1.43
CA ILE A 69 -2.39 1.47 1.19
C ILE A 69 -3.28 1.64 2.40
N SER A 70 -3.49 2.87 2.85
CA SER A 70 -4.42 3.17 3.93
C SER A 70 -5.03 4.56 3.79
N THR A 71 -6.24 4.76 4.31
CA THR A 71 -6.82 6.12 4.45
C THR A 71 -6.31 6.83 5.73
N ASN A 72 -5.52 6.14 6.56
CA ASN A 72 -4.91 6.66 7.76
C ASN A 72 -3.45 7.06 7.53
N GLU A 73 -3.19 8.36 7.44
CA GLU A 73 -1.85 8.92 7.23
C GLU A 73 -0.86 8.49 8.31
N GLN A 74 -1.28 8.48 9.58
CA GLN A 74 -0.39 8.15 10.71
C GLN A 74 0.12 6.72 10.62
N PHE A 75 -0.71 5.80 10.11
CA PHE A 75 -0.29 4.42 9.90
C PHE A 75 0.80 4.30 8.82
N ILE A 76 0.69 5.06 7.73
CA ILE A 76 1.69 5.10 6.66
C ILE A 76 2.98 5.77 7.13
N ILE A 77 2.90 6.85 7.92
CA ILE A 77 4.08 7.49 8.54
C ILE A 77 4.78 6.49 9.46
N TRP A 78 4.04 5.76 10.30
CA TRP A 78 4.61 4.74 11.17
C TRP A 78 5.32 3.64 10.38
N LEU A 79 4.71 3.15 9.30
CA LEU A 79 5.35 2.17 8.41
C LEU A 79 6.61 2.72 7.74
N LYS A 80 6.61 3.99 7.33
CA LYS A 80 7.80 4.65 6.76
C LYS A 80 8.96 4.69 7.74
N LEU A 81 8.69 5.04 9.00
CA LEU A 81 9.72 5.07 10.05
C LEU A 81 10.23 3.67 10.38
N ARG A 82 9.37 2.65 10.32
CA ARG A 82 9.73 1.25 10.60
C ARG A 82 10.57 0.62 9.48
N LEU A 83 10.18 0.85 8.23
CA LEU A 83 10.73 0.14 7.07
C LEU A 83 11.91 0.87 6.41
N GLU A 84 12.10 2.16 6.73
CA GLU A 84 13.17 3.06 6.27
C GLU A 84 13.32 3.19 4.73
N TYR A 85 13.65 2.11 4.03
CA TYR A 85 13.96 1.98 2.61
C TYR A 85 12.72 1.84 1.71
N VAL A 86 11.66 2.57 2.04
CA VAL A 86 10.40 2.53 1.30
C VAL A 86 10.02 3.90 0.74
N LEU A 87 9.31 3.91 -0.38
CA LEU A 87 8.72 5.14 -0.93
C LEU A 87 7.36 5.37 -0.27
N THR A 88 7.01 6.63 -0.04
CA THR A 88 5.68 7.00 0.45
C THR A 88 5.08 8.07 -0.43
N GLY A 89 3.77 8.19 -0.38
CA GLY A 89 3.03 9.27 -1.02
C GLY A 89 1.54 9.15 -0.75
N GLN A 90 0.79 9.95 -1.48
CA GLN A 90 -0.66 9.94 -1.43
C GLN A 90 -1.25 10.17 -2.82
N PHE A 91 -2.47 9.72 -3.02
CA PHE A 91 -3.25 9.97 -4.22
C PHE A 91 -4.75 10.04 -3.87
N GLU A 92 -5.54 10.60 -4.77
CA GLU A 92 -6.99 10.66 -4.61
C GLU A 92 -7.66 9.63 -5.52
N ALA A 93 -8.61 8.87 -4.98
CA ALA A 93 -9.38 7.89 -5.73
C ALA A 93 -10.84 7.82 -5.21
N PRO A 94 -11.79 7.36 -6.04
CA PRO A 94 -11.64 7.05 -7.48
C PRO A 94 -11.43 8.31 -8.33
N SER A 95 -10.59 8.19 -9.37
CA SER A 95 -10.28 9.25 -10.35
C SER A 95 -10.27 8.67 -11.78
N ALA A 96 -10.10 9.53 -12.80
CA ALA A 96 -10.05 9.08 -14.20
C ALA A 96 -8.82 8.19 -14.50
N THR A 97 -7.72 8.39 -13.77
CA THR A 97 -6.45 7.68 -13.90
C THR A 97 -6.35 6.51 -12.91
N ILE A 98 -7.01 6.60 -11.76
CA ILE A 98 -7.04 5.58 -10.71
C ILE A 98 -8.50 5.27 -10.37
N PRO A 99 -9.19 4.44 -11.18
CA PRO A 99 -10.60 4.12 -10.94
C PRO A 99 -10.81 3.26 -9.70
N ASP A 100 -9.84 2.39 -9.38
CA ASP A 100 -9.84 1.55 -8.18
C ASP A 100 -8.49 1.70 -7.44
N PRO A 101 -8.49 2.25 -6.21
CA PRO A 101 -7.27 2.44 -5.43
C PRO A 101 -6.58 1.13 -5.02
N LEU A 102 -7.33 0.02 -4.94
CA LEU A 102 -6.85 -1.26 -4.42
C LEU A 102 -6.66 -2.32 -5.51
N ALA A 103 -6.86 -1.96 -6.78
CA ALA A 103 -6.71 -2.89 -7.90
C ALA A 103 -5.28 -3.43 -8.00
N THR A 104 -5.19 -4.72 -8.32
CA THR A 104 -3.94 -5.44 -8.55
C THR A 104 -3.80 -5.83 -10.03
N LEU A 105 -2.58 -5.75 -10.56
CA LEU A 105 -2.21 -6.26 -11.88
C LEU A 105 -1.65 -7.69 -11.82
N ALA A 106 -1.49 -8.24 -10.62
CA ALA A 106 -1.04 -9.61 -10.48
C ALA A 106 -2.08 -10.55 -11.10
N SER A 107 -1.66 -11.33 -12.11
CA SER A 107 -2.52 -12.34 -12.70
C SER A 107 -2.73 -13.44 -11.67
N VAL A 108 -3.96 -13.57 -11.16
CA VAL A 108 -4.39 -14.75 -10.40
C VAL A 108 -4.34 -15.92 -11.38
N ARG A 109 -3.33 -16.78 -11.24
CA ARG A 109 -3.27 -18.08 -11.91
C ARG A 109 -3.86 -19.15 -11.03
#